data_AF-A0A5C8K2E8-F1
#
_entry.id   AF-A0A5C8K2E8-F1
#
_cell.length_a   1.000
_cell.length_b   1.000
_cell.length_c   1.000
_cell.angle_alpha   90.00
_cell.angle_beta   90.00
_cell.angle_gamma   90.00
#
_symmetry.space_group_name_H-M   'P 1'
#
loop_
_entity.id
_entity.type
_entity.pdbx_description
1 polymer ?
#
loop_
_entity_poly.entity_id
_entity_poly.type
_entity_poly.pdbx_seq_one_letter_code
_entity_poly.pdbx_strand_id
1 'polypeptide(L)'
;MRRALAALTVIAIFGAGFELAVERHWRSVQQLVPWAALTLLAVGVLLLLATRLSGTVRVIAAVVLLASAFGVFAHVSANMTVGSFSGALDGVSMIGQWWHAFTKSVGDAPPLAPGMLAQAALLLLLATYVTGRPSAGRHAEAPVAVKEPAER
;
A
#
# COMPACT_ATOMS: atom_id res chain seq x y z
N MET A 1 6.75 1.37 14.94
CA MET A 1 6.42 2.00 13.64
C MET A 1 6.43 1.02 12.46
N ARG A 2 7.54 0.34 12.12
CA ARG A 2 7.58 -0.66 11.03
C ARG A 2 6.45 -1.71 11.07
N ARG A 3 6.23 -2.34 12.23
CA ARG A 3 5.14 -3.33 12.42
C ARG A 3 3.74 -2.70 12.31
N ALA A 4 3.58 -1.44 12.72
CA ALA A 4 2.32 -0.72 12.59
C ALA A 4 1.99 -0.42 11.11
N LEU A 5 2.98 0.04 10.33
CA LEU A 5 2.83 0.23 8.89
C LEU A 5 2.53 -1.09 8.16
N ALA A 6 3.18 -2.18 8.56
CA ALA A 6 2.85 -3.52 8.05
C ALA A 6 1.42 -3.93 8.39
N ALA A 7 0.97 -3.70 9.63
CA ALA A 7 -0.42 -3.99 10.04
C ALA A 7 -1.45 -3.17 9.24
N LEU A 8 -1.20 -1.86 9.05
CA LEU A 8 -2.04 -1.02 8.20
C LEU A 8 -2.05 -1.49 6.74
N THR A 9 -0.91 -1.95 6.23
CA THR A 9 -0.82 -2.57 4.89
C THR A 9 -1.69 -3.81 4.80
N VAL A 10 -1.65 -4.69 5.82
CA VAL A 10 -2.49 -5.90 5.88
C VAL A 10 -3.98 -5.57 5.92
N ILE A 11 -4.39 -4.57 6.71
CA ILE A 11 -5.77 -4.10 6.75
C ILE A 11 -6.21 -3.60 5.37
N ALA A 12 -5.36 -2.82 4.70
CA ALA A 12 -5.64 -2.32 3.36
C ALA A 12 -5.73 -3.45 2.31
N ILE A 13 -4.90 -4.49 2.41
CA ILE A 13 -4.99 -5.71 1.59
C ILE A 13 -6.35 -6.38 1.77
N PHE A 14 -6.81 -6.57 3.00
CA PHE A 14 -8.12 -7.20 3.25
C PHE A 14 -9.27 -6.35 2.74
N GLY A 15 -9.24 -5.03 2.96
CA GLY A 15 -10.26 -4.12 2.45
C GLY A 15 -10.32 -4.13 0.92
N ALA A 16 -9.18 -4.01 0.24
CA ALA A 16 -9.14 -4.06 -1.23
C ALA A 16 -9.57 -5.42 -1.76
N GLY A 17 -9.17 -6.51 -1.11
CA GLY A 17 -9.59 -7.88 -1.47
C GLY A 17 -11.08 -8.10 -1.32
N PHE A 18 -11.69 -7.54 -0.27
CA PHE A 18 -13.13 -7.58 -0.06
C PHE A 18 -13.88 -6.82 -1.16
N GLU A 19 -13.47 -5.59 -1.49
CA GLU A 19 -14.04 -4.81 -2.60
C GLU A 19 -13.96 -5.55 -3.93
N LEU A 20 -12.78 -6.07 -4.29
CA LEU A 20 -12.60 -6.87 -5.52
C LEU A 20 -13.50 -8.12 -5.52
N ALA A 21 -13.71 -8.72 -4.35
CA ALA A 21 -14.55 -9.89 -4.21
C ALA A 21 -16.04 -9.57 -4.42
N VAL A 22 -16.52 -8.51 -3.79
CA VAL A 22 -17.90 -8.02 -3.91
C VAL A 22 -18.21 -7.63 -5.36
N GLU A 23 -17.28 -6.98 -6.04
CA GLU A 23 -17.42 -6.62 -7.47
C GLU A 23 -17.29 -7.79 -8.43
N ARG A 24 -16.99 -9.00 -7.94
CA ARG A 24 -16.71 -10.20 -8.76
C ARG A 24 -15.65 -9.92 -9.82
N HIS A 25 -14.58 -9.25 -9.40
CA HIS A 25 -13.54 -8.68 -10.25
C HIS A 25 -12.58 -9.76 -10.77
N TRP A 26 -13.09 -10.81 -11.42
CA TRP A 26 -12.33 -11.95 -11.94
C TRP A 26 -12.89 -12.49 -13.27
N ARG A 27 -13.72 -11.69 -13.97
CA ARG A 27 -14.41 -12.10 -15.20
C ARG A 27 -13.57 -11.90 -16.47
N SER A 28 -12.44 -11.22 -16.38
CA SER A 28 -11.51 -11.02 -17.50
C SER A 28 -10.07 -11.01 -17.03
N VAL A 29 -9.12 -11.21 -17.95
CA VAL A 29 -7.68 -11.22 -17.65
C VAL A 29 -7.23 -9.87 -17.06
N GLN A 30 -7.78 -8.76 -17.56
CA GLN A 30 -7.50 -7.42 -17.07
C GLN A 30 -7.92 -7.26 -15.60
N GLN A 31 -9.05 -7.87 -15.21
CA GLN A 31 -9.51 -7.87 -13.82
C GLN A 31 -8.63 -8.70 -12.87
N LEU A 32 -7.73 -9.55 -13.39
CA LEU A 32 -6.78 -10.31 -12.56
C LEU A 32 -5.56 -9.48 -12.13
N VAL A 33 -5.28 -8.35 -12.80
CA VAL A 33 -4.18 -7.45 -12.45
C VAL A 33 -4.24 -6.99 -10.99
N PRO A 34 -5.36 -6.48 -10.44
CA PRO A 34 -5.44 -6.09 -9.03
C PRO A 34 -5.27 -7.26 -8.06
N TRP A 35 -5.67 -8.50 -8.41
CA TRP A 35 -5.41 -9.68 -7.59
C TRP A 35 -3.92 -10.05 -7.54
N ALA A 36 -3.22 -9.93 -8.67
CA ALA A 36 -1.77 -10.10 -8.72
C ALA A 36 -1.05 -9.04 -7.88
N ALA A 37 -1.48 -7.76 -7.98
CA ALA A 37 -0.97 -6.68 -7.15
C ALA A 37 -1.19 -6.92 -5.65
N LEU A 38 -2.39 -7.38 -5.26
CA LEU A 38 -2.73 -7.71 -3.88
C LEU A 38 -1.88 -8.87 -3.34
N THR A 39 -1.65 -9.89 -4.17
CA THR A 39 -0.76 -11.02 -3.85
C THR A 39 0.69 -10.55 -3.66
N LEU A 40 1.18 -9.69 -4.54
CA LEU A 40 2.50 -9.08 -4.43
C LEU A 40 2.66 -8.27 -3.14
N LEU A 41 1.64 -7.50 -2.74
CA LEU A 41 1.67 -6.79 -1.45
C LEU A 41 1.73 -7.76 -0.26
N ALA A 42 0.95 -8.84 -0.28
CA ALA A 42 1.01 -9.86 0.77
C ALA A 42 2.41 -10.48 0.87
N VAL A 43 3.01 -10.87 -0.26
CA VAL A 43 4.40 -11.35 -0.32
C VAL A 43 5.37 -10.30 0.20
N GLY A 44 5.19 -9.03 -0.18
CA GLY A 44 6.02 -7.92 0.28
C GLY A 44 5.95 -7.71 1.80
N VAL A 45 4.76 -7.83 2.41
CA VAL A 45 4.59 -7.79 3.87
C VAL A 45 5.30 -8.96 4.53
N LEU A 46 5.15 -10.18 4.00
CA LEU A 46 5.83 -11.36 4.54
C LEU A 46 7.35 -11.22 4.46
N LEU A 47 7.88 -10.78 3.32
CA LEU A 47 9.30 -10.52 3.13
C LEU A 47 9.81 -9.42 4.07
N LEU A 48 9.04 -8.36 4.26
CA LEU A 48 9.34 -7.32 5.24
C LEU A 48 9.45 -7.96 6.64
N LEU A 49 8.46 -8.73 7.08
CA LEU A 49 8.44 -9.24 8.45
C LEU A 49 9.46 -10.36 8.72
N ALA A 50 9.74 -11.21 7.73
CA ALA A 50 10.57 -12.41 7.88
C ALA A 50 12.04 -12.22 7.51
N THR A 51 12.38 -11.22 6.69
CA THR A 51 13.72 -11.11 6.09
C THR A 51 14.33 -9.71 6.25
N ARG A 52 15.61 -9.59 5.89
CA ARG A 52 16.30 -8.30 5.74
C ARG A 52 16.31 -7.80 4.28
N LEU A 53 15.48 -8.36 3.40
CA LEU A 53 15.42 -8.04 1.95
C LEU A 53 14.65 -6.75 1.66
N SER A 54 15.04 -5.64 2.30
CA SER A 54 14.38 -4.33 2.12
C SER A 54 14.41 -3.87 0.65
N GLY A 55 15.44 -4.23 -0.12
CA GLY A 55 15.51 -3.92 -1.56
C GLY A 55 14.40 -4.58 -2.36
N THR A 56 14.18 -5.89 -2.19
CA THR A 56 13.12 -6.63 -2.86
C THR A 56 11.73 -6.09 -2.49
N VAL A 57 11.50 -5.80 -1.21
CA VAL A 57 10.23 -5.22 -0.75
C VAL A 57 9.98 -3.85 -1.41
N ARG A 58 11.01 -3.02 -1.58
CA ARG A 58 10.90 -1.73 -2.28
C ARG A 58 10.52 -1.89 -3.75
N VAL A 59 11.14 -2.85 -4.44
CA VAL A 59 10.81 -3.12 -5.85
C VAL A 59 9.36 -3.59 -5.98
N ILE A 60 8.93 -4.54 -5.16
CA ILE A 60 7.54 -5.01 -5.12
C ILE A 60 6.59 -3.83 -4.87
N ALA A 61 6.84 -3.04 -3.83
CA ALA A 61 6.00 -1.90 -3.49
C ALA A 61 5.95 -0.85 -4.61
N ALA A 62 7.09 -0.55 -5.26
CA ALA A 62 7.14 0.39 -6.38
C ALA A 62 6.36 -0.13 -7.60
N VAL A 63 6.50 -1.41 -7.94
CA VAL A 63 5.74 -2.02 -9.04
C VAL A 63 4.24 -1.96 -8.77
N VAL A 64 3.80 -2.33 -7.57
CA VAL A 64 2.38 -2.26 -7.19
C VAL A 64 1.88 -0.81 -7.18
N LEU A 65 2.68 0.13 -6.66
CA LEU A 65 2.31 1.55 -6.64
C LEU A 65 2.09 2.09 -8.05
N LEU A 66 3.00 1.79 -8.99
CA LEU A 66 2.87 2.21 -10.39
C LEU A 66 1.66 1.56 -11.07
N ALA A 67 1.45 0.26 -10.88
CA ALA A 67 0.28 -0.45 -11.42
C ALA A 67 -1.03 0.12 -10.87
N SER A 68 -1.06 0.46 -9.58
CA SER A 68 -2.23 1.02 -8.90
C SER A 68 -2.51 2.46 -9.35
N ALA A 69 -1.47 3.29 -9.51
CA ALA A 69 -1.60 4.64 -10.05
C ALA A 69 -2.16 4.61 -11.49
N PHE A 70 -1.66 3.69 -12.32
CA PHE A 70 -2.23 3.46 -13.65
C PHE A 70 -3.70 3.00 -13.58
N GLY A 71 -4.04 2.11 -12.64
CA GLY A 71 -5.43 1.70 -12.41
C GLY A 71 -6.35 2.88 -12.07
N VAL A 72 -5.96 3.75 -11.15
CA VAL A 72 -6.72 4.97 -10.83
C VAL A 72 -6.91 5.83 -12.09
N PHE A 73 -5.83 6.07 -12.83
CA PHE A 73 -5.88 6.84 -14.08
C PHE A 73 -6.84 6.23 -15.10
N ALA A 74 -6.80 4.91 -15.31
CA ALA A 74 -7.64 4.21 -16.27
C ALA A 74 -9.13 4.31 -15.89
N HIS A 75 -9.46 4.11 -14.61
CA HIS A 75 -10.84 4.22 -14.12
C HIS A 75 -11.37 5.66 -14.23
N VAL A 76 -10.56 6.64 -13.85
CA VAL A 76 -10.94 8.05 -13.98
C VAL A 76 -11.12 8.44 -15.45
N SER A 77 -10.23 8.01 -16.34
CA SER A 77 -10.34 8.30 -17.78
C SER A 77 -11.58 7.67 -18.40
N ALA A 78 -11.94 6.44 -17.99
CA ALA A 78 -13.19 5.80 -18.42
C ALA A 78 -14.42 6.59 -17.94
N ASN A 79 -14.41 7.05 -16.69
CA ASN A 79 -15.49 7.87 -16.12
C ASN A 79 -15.61 9.24 -16.80
N MET A 80 -14.49 9.90 -17.09
CA MET A 80 -14.47 11.15 -17.86
C MET A 80 -15.09 10.94 -19.24
N THR A 81 -14.74 9.86 -19.92
CA THR A 81 -15.31 9.51 -21.23
C THR A 81 -16.84 9.40 -21.17
N VAL A 82 -17.37 8.71 -20.16
CA VAL A 82 -18.83 8.62 -19.94
C VAL A 82 -19.44 10.00 -19.67
N GLY A 83 -18.82 10.79 -18.80
CA GLY A 83 -19.27 12.14 -18.46
C GLY A 83 -19.28 13.11 -19.65
N SER A 84 -18.32 12.97 -20.56
CA SER A 84 -18.30 13.73 -21.81
C SER A 84 -19.42 13.33 -22.76
N PHE A 85 -19.74 12.03 -22.89
CA PHE A 85 -20.82 11.57 -23.76
C PHE A 85 -22.21 11.97 -23.27
N SER A 86 -22.41 12.11 -21.96
CA SER A 86 -23.69 12.52 -21.39
C SER A 86 -23.89 14.04 -21.30
N GLY A 87 -22.86 14.84 -21.63
CA GLY A 87 -22.84 16.29 -21.40
C GLY A 87 -22.74 16.69 -19.92
N ALA A 88 -22.58 15.72 -19.01
CA ALA A 88 -22.52 15.98 -17.56
C ALA A 88 -21.28 16.78 -17.13
N LEU A 89 -20.27 16.87 -18.00
CA LEU A 89 -19.03 17.62 -17.78
C LEU A 89 -19.00 18.97 -18.51
N ASP A 90 -20.07 19.34 -19.21
CA ASP A 90 -20.12 20.57 -20.00
C ASP A 90 -20.05 21.80 -19.09
N GLY A 91 -19.13 22.72 -19.39
CA GLY A 91 -18.89 23.91 -18.59
C GLY A 91 -18.19 23.66 -17.24
N VAL A 92 -17.87 22.40 -16.90
CA VAL A 92 -17.09 22.05 -15.70
C VAL A 92 -15.61 22.28 -15.97
N SER A 93 -14.89 22.91 -15.03
CA SER A 93 -13.44 23.11 -15.13
C SER A 93 -12.69 21.77 -15.18
N MET A 94 -11.49 21.74 -15.77
CA MET A 94 -10.72 20.50 -15.91
C MET A 94 -10.50 19.79 -14.56
N ILE A 95 -10.15 20.52 -13.50
CA ILE A 95 -9.98 19.94 -12.16
C ILE A 95 -11.31 19.39 -11.60
N GLY A 96 -12.43 20.06 -11.88
CA GLY A 96 -13.76 19.59 -11.52
C GLY A 96 -14.14 18.31 -12.26
N GLN A 97 -13.83 18.21 -13.55
CA GLN A 97 -14.09 17.00 -14.34
C GLN A 97 -13.33 15.79 -13.77
N TRP A 98 -12.05 15.98 -13.42
CA TRP A 98 -11.25 14.97 -12.73
C TRP A 98 -11.86 14.57 -11.38
N TRP A 99 -12.32 15.55 -10.59
CA TRP A 99 -12.97 15.29 -9.32
C TRP A 99 -14.27 14.49 -9.50
N HIS A 100 -15.17 14.91 -10.39
CA HIS A 100 -16.42 14.20 -10.68
C HIS A 100 -16.19 12.77 -11.18
N ALA A 101 -15.20 12.57 -12.05
CA ALA A 101 -14.86 11.24 -12.55
C ALA A 101 -14.21 10.37 -11.45
N PHE A 102 -13.41 10.96 -10.56
CA PHE A 102 -12.81 10.26 -9.42
C PHE A 102 -13.84 9.88 -8.35
N THR A 103 -14.80 10.75 -8.04
CA THR A 103 -15.86 10.48 -7.06
C THR A 103 -17.01 9.64 -7.62
N LYS A 104 -16.90 9.19 -8.88
CA LYS A 104 -17.96 8.47 -9.60
C LYS A 104 -19.28 9.26 -9.68
N SER A 105 -19.20 10.59 -9.74
CA SER A 105 -20.36 11.42 -10.09
C SER A 105 -20.70 11.31 -11.58
N VAL A 106 -19.74 10.86 -12.39
CA VAL A 106 -19.92 10.45 -13.78
C VAL A 106 -19.25 9.09 -13.98
N GLY A 107 -19.92 8.18 -14.68
CA GLY A 107 -19.44 6.82 -14.91
C GLY A 107 -19.42 5.93 -13.66
N ASP A 108 -19.35 4.62 -13.90
CA ASP A 108 -19.45 3.62 -12.83
C ASP A 108 -18.11 2.94 -12.49
N ALA A 109 -17.02 3.28 -13.19
CA ALA A 109 -15.72 2.66 -12.98
C ALA A 109 -15.18 3.07 -11.61
N PRO A 110 -14.96 2.13 -10.66
CA PRO A 110 -14.62 2.46 -9.28
C PRO A 110 -13.10 2.67 -9.09
N PRO A 111 -12.61 3.88 -8.79
CA PRO A 111 -11.17 4.11 -8.60
C PRO A 111 -10.70 3.81 -7.16
N LEU A 112 -11.61 3.44 -6.26
CA LEU A 112 -11.32 3.24 -4.84
C LEU A 112 -10.41 2.02 -4.62
N ALA A 113 -10.71 0.87 -5.22
CA ALA A 113 -9.88 -0.33 -5.11
C ALA A 113 -8.42 -0.10 -5.57
N PRO A 114 -8.13 0.48 -6.75
CA PRO A 114 -6.76 0.82 -7.11
C PRO A 114 -6.16 1.91 -6.20
N GLY A 115 -6.95 2.85 -5.69
CA GLY A 115 -6.50 3.81 -4.66
C GLY A 115 -6.02 3.14 -3.37
N MET A 116 -6.76 2.14 -2.87
CA MET A 116 -6.39 1.36 -1.68
C MET A 116 -5.09 0.57 -1.90
N LEU A 117 -4.90 -0.02 -3.08
CA LEU A 117 -3.67 -0.72 -3.45
C LEU A 117 -2.48 0.25 -3.51
N ALA A 118 -2.65 1.45 -4.06
CA ALA A 118 -1.62 2.49 -4.07
C ALA A 118 -1.22 2.90 -2.64
N GLN A 119 -2.20 3.12 -1.76
CA GLN A 119 -1.95 3.44 -0.35
C GLN A 119 -1.21 2.30 0.36
N ALA A 120 -1.64 1.05 0.17
CA ALA A 120 -1.00 -0.12 0.76
C ALA A 120 0.46 -0.28 0.30
N ALA A 121 0.71 -0.08 -1.00
CA ALA A 121 2.07 -0.08 -1.56
C ALA A 121 2.95 1.03 -0.96
N LEU A 122 2.41 2.23 -0.79
CA LEU A 122 3.14 3.34 -0.16
C LEU A 122 3.46 3.05 1.31
N LEU A 123 2.51 2.51 2.08
CA LEU A 123 2.73 2.11 3.47
C LEU A 123 3.83 1.05 3.58
N LEU A 124 3.79 0.04 2.71
CA LEU A 124 4.81 -0.99 2.63
C LEU A 124 6.19 -0.41 2.29
N LEU A 125 6.24 0.50 1.30
CA LEU A 125 7.46 1.19 0.89
C LEU A 125 8.06 1.98 2.06
N LEU A 126 7.25 2.80 2.73
CA LEU A 126 7.65 3.59 3.91
C LEU A 126 8.15 2.68 5.04
N ALA A 127 7.54 1.51 5.24
CA ALA A 127 7.97 0.56 6.25
C ALA A 127 9.42 0.04 6.02
N THR A 128 9.93 0.09 4.79
CA THR A 128 11.33 -0.27 4.47
C THR A 128 12.35 0.81 4.82
N TYR A 129 11.91 2.05 5.07
CA TYR A 129 12.78 3.17 5.43
C TYR A 129 12.80 3.46 6.94
N VAL A 130 11.87 2.87 7.69
CA VAL A 130 11.86 2.97 9.15
C VAL A 130 12.91 2.04 9.75
N THR A 131 14.13 2.54 9.93
CA THR A 131 15.18 1.89 10.71
C THR A 131 14.85 2.00 12.20
N GLY A 132 14.81 0.89 12.93
CA GLY A 132 14.73 0.94 14.38
C GLY A 132 15.91 1.73 14.93
N ARG A 133 15.67 2.78 15.71
CA ARG A 133 16.73 3.33 16.56
C ARG A 133 17.25 2.17 17.41
N PRO A 134 18.57 1.88 17.43
CA PRO A 134 19.12 1.04 18.47
C PRO A 134 18.69 1.67 19.80
N SER A 135 18.05 0.89 20.67
CA SER A 135 17.86 1.31 22.06
C SER A 135 19.25 1.43 22.67
N ALA A 136 19.86 2.60 22.54
CA ALA A 136 21.08 2.94 23.24
C ALA A 136 20.75 2.90 24.75
N GLY A 137 21.40 1.98 25.47
CA GLY A 137 21.48 2.00 26.92
C GLY A 137 20.31 1.35 27.66
N ARG A 138 20.41 0.04 27.90
CA ARG A 138 20.00 -0.55 29.18
C ARG A 138 20.71 -1.87 29.52
N HIS A 139 22.01 -1.95 29.23
CA HIS A 139 22.93 -2.89 29.88
C HIS A 139 24.29 -2.19 30.01
N ALA A 140 24.35 -1.19 30.90
CA ALA A 140 25.58 -0.89 31.60
C ALA A 140 25.52 -1.65 32.93
N GLU A 141 25.56 -2.98 32.86
CA GLU A 141 25.97 -3.77 34.01
C GLU A 141 27.49 -3.61 34.10
N ALA A 142 27.92 -2.71 34.98
CA ALA A 142 29.31 -2.66 35.39
C ALA A 142 29.65 -4.00 36.05
N PRO A 143 30.79 -4.63 35.71
CA PRO A 143 31.24 -5.80 36.44
C PRO A 143 31.56 -5.40 37.87
N VAL A 144 30.77 -5.89 38.83
CA VAL A 144 31.10 -5.77 40.26
C VAL A 144 32.34 -6.63 40.48
N ALA A 145 33.47 -5.98 40.74
CA ALA A 145 34.72 -6.65 41.08
C ALA A 145 34.55 -7.44 42.38
N VAL A 146 34.66 -8.76 42.29
CA VAL A 146 34.78 -9.65 43.45
C VAL A 146 36.15 -9.39 44.08
N LYS A 147 36.18 -8.80 45.27
CA LYS A 147 37.38 -8.83 46.12
C LYS A 147 37.43 -10.21 46.79
N GLU A 148 38.43 -11.02 46.45
CA GLU A 148 38.74 -12.21 47.23
C GLU A 148 39.22 -11.83 48.64
N PRO A 149 38.88 -12.61 49.68
CA PRO A 149 39.39 -12.40 51.03
C PRO A 149 40.86 -12.82 51.10
N ALA A 150 41.71 -11.94 51.64
CA ALA A 150 43.07 -12.30 51.98
C ALA A 150 43.05 -13.21 53.22
N GLU A 151 43.35 -14.50 53.04
CA GLU A 151 43.74 -15.38 54.14
C GLU A 151 45.14 -14.97 54.63
N ARG A 152 45.25 -14.63 55.92
CA ARG A 152 46.38 -14.90 56.82
C ARG A 152 46.04 -14.47 58.24
#